data_AF-A0A8H2XYE6-F1
#
_entry.id   AF-A0A8H2XYE6-F1
#
_cell.length_a   1.000
_cell.length_b   1.000
_cell.length_c   1.000
_cell.angle_alpha   90.00
_cell.angle_beta   90.00
_cell.angle_gamma   90.00
#
_symmetry.space_group_name_H-M   'P 1'
#
loop_
_entity.id
_entity.type
_entity.pdbx_description
1 polymer ?
#
loop_
_entity_poly.entity_id
_entity_poly.type
_entity_poly.pdbx_seq_one_letter_code
_entity_poly.pdbx_strand_id
1 'polypeptide(L)'
;MPESSPPGSATGNMLPATISQSRPTKGPYEPPSEALVRTLQTTVRYSGKVWWNEWIGDPFLSKKGTPNGGAKGWLRRKFVAYWWLDNMPGVDISDQDKLWYFDGTKIGGQIYTYVNNSSVRNTGGRDPNGLGASKDEPVIKQRTFGHDFWRREHRDKYDEAVEEWKKKHDGKEPNFGDLRKISFDAFVALPEVEKEPWNAKAKEALEASQSQAGAPLPSSFERAK
;
A
#
# COMPACT_ATOMS: atom_id res chain seq x y z
N MET A 1 -59.85 -2.41 68.44
CA MET A 1 -59.40 -1.02 68.22
C MET A 1 -57.89 -1.00 68.39
N PRO A 2 -57.05 -0.38 67.55
CA PRO A 2 -57.18 0.10 66.16
C PRO A 2 -56.01 -0.45 65.25
N GLU A 3 -56.20 -0.59 63.93
CA GLU A 3 -55.67 0.24 62.80
C GLU A 3 -54.33 -0.19 62.13
N SER A 4 -54.46 -0.53 60.83
CA SER A 4 -53.80 0.06 59.65
C SER A 4 -52.25 0.18 59.51
N SER A 5 -51.73 -0.39 58.41
CA SER A 5 -50.39 -0.18 57.76
C SER A 5 -50.24 1.24 57.16
N PRO A 6 -49.11 1.73 56.54
CA PRO A 6 -47.99 1.03 55.84
C PRO A 6 -46.57 1.73 55.98
N PRO A 7 -45.66 1.80 54.96
CA PRO A 7 -44.46 0.94 54.76
C PRO A 7 -43.10 1.69 54.75
N GLY A 8 -41.95 0.99 54.71
CA GLY A 8 -40.68 1.64 54.32
C GLY A 8 -39.35 0.94 54.68
N SER A 9 -38.64 0.51 53.63
CA SER A 9 -37.17 0.52 53.43
C SER A 9 -36.19 -0.27 54.32
N ALA A 10 -35.60 -1.28 53.65
CA ALA A 10 -34.16 -1.43 53.36
C ALA A 10 -33.13 -1.60 54.49
N THR A 11 -32.51 -2.78 54.51
CA THR A 11 -31.05 -3.03 54.58
C THR A 11 -30.89 -4.55 54.42
N GLY A 12 -30.18 -5.11 53.44
CA GLY A 12 -28.97 -4.64 52.79
C GLY A 12 -27.77 -5.48 53.23
N ASN A 13 -27.86 -6.81 53.19
CA ASN A 13 -26.71 -7.71 53.33
C ASN A 13 -26.65 -8.62 52.09
N MET A 14 -26.10 -8.10 51.00
CA MET A 14 -25.51 -8.93 49.96
C MET A 14 -24.05 -8.51 49.79
N LEU A 15 -23.19 -9.50 49.97
CA LEU A 15 -21.76 -9.51 49.69
C LEU A 15 -21.49 -8.82 48.34
N PRO A 16 -20.46 -7.96 48.22
CA PRO A 16 -19.99 -7.58 46.91
C PRO A 16 -19.32 -8.81 46.29
N ALA A 17 -19.97 -9.40 45.29
CA ALA A 17 -19.28 -10.24 44.33
C ALA A 17 -18.21 -9.37 43.69
N THR A 18 -16.94 -9.62 44.05
CA THR A 18 -15.79 -9.12 43.31
C THR A 18 -15.85 -9.72 41.92
N ILE A 19 -16.63 -9.09 41.03
CA ILE A 19 -16.50 -9.27 39.60
C ILE A 19 -15.17 -8.60 39.26
N SER A 20 -14.09 -9.38 39.36
CA SER A 20 -12.85 -9.10 38.68
C SER A 20 -13.16 -9.18 37.18
N GLN A 21 -13.75 -8.11 36.65
CA GLN A 21 -13.79 -7.86 35.21
C GLN A 21 -12.34 -7.59 34.82
N SER A 22 -11.61 -8.67 34.53
CA SER A 22 -10.45 -8.58 33.68
C SER A 22 -10.91 -7.88 32.41
N ARG A 23 -10.56 -6.59 32.25
CA ARG A 23 -10.71 -5.89 30.97
C ARG A 23 -10.06 -6.79 29.93
N PRO A 24 -10.79 -7.27 28.91
CA PRO A 24 -10.10 -7.89 27.79
C PRO A 24 -9.16 -6.81 27.25
N THR A 25 -7.86 -7.09 27.28
CA THR A 25 -6.87 -6.38 26.48
C THR A 25 -7.39 -6.43 25.06
N LYS A 26 -7.99 -5.32 24.59
CA LYS A 26 -8.60 -5.25 23.26
C LYS A 26 -7.50 -5.61 22.27
N GLY A 27 -7.59 -6.80 21.69
CA GLY A 27 -6.81 -7.17 20.52
C GLY A 27 -7.07 -6.16 19.40
N PRO A 28 -6.25 -6.19 18.33
CA PRO A 28 -6.54 -5.39 17.15
C PRO A 28 -7.99 -5.66 16.70
N TYR A 29 -8.72 -4.58 16.39
CA TYR A 29 -10.09 -4.67 15.92
C TYR A 29 -10.18 -5.59 14.70
N GLU A 30 -11.14 -6.50 14.71
CA GLU A 30 -11.39 -7.45 13.64
C GLU A 30 -12.89 -7.40 13.29
N PRO A 31 -13.27 -7.08 12.04
CA PRO A 31 -14.66 -7.05 11.61
C PRO A 31 -15.33 -8.42 11.76
N PRO A 32 -16.66 -8.49 11.97
CA PRO A 32 -17.41 -9.73 11.86
C PRO A 32 -17.15 -10.45 10.53
N SER A 33 -17.27 -11.78 10.48
CA SER A 33 -17.01 -12.59 9.27
C SER A 33 -17.87 -12.20 8.06
N GLU A 34 -19.07 -11.74 8.33
CA GLU A 34 -20.11 -11.32 7.40
C GLU A 34 -20.07 -9.82 7.08
N ALA A 35 -19.13 -9.08 7.68
CA ALA A 35 -19.01 -7.65 7.46
C ALA A 35 -18.73 -7.34 5.98
N LEU A 36 -19.46 -6.37 5.42
CA LEU A 36 -19.35 -5.95 4.03
C LEU A 36 -17.90 -5.63 3.63
N VAL A 37 -17.12 -5.08 4.56
CA VAL A 37 -15.71 -4.74 4.34
C VAL A 37 -14.85 -5.93 3.90
N ARG A 38 -15.21 -7.16 4.30
CA ARG A 38 -14.49 -8.39 3.94
C ARG A 38 -14.77 -8.85 2.51
N THR A 39 -15.83 -8.38 1.89
CA THR A 39 -16.18 -8.72 0.49
C THR A 39 -15.57 -7.77 -0.53
N LEU A 40 -14.95 -6.68 -0.06
CA LEU A 40 -14.37 -5.63 -0.91
C LEU A 40 -13.06 -6.08 -1.58
N GLN A 41 -12.79 -5.51 -2.75
CA GLN A 41 -11.63 -5.85 -3.56
C GLN A 41 -10.33 -5.38 -2.91
N THR A 42 -9.39 -6.27 -2.62
CA THR A 42 -8.09 -5.92 -2.00
C THR A 42 -7.07 -5.27 -2.94
N THR A 43 -7.52 -4.70 -4.07
CA THR A 43 -6.70 -4.02 -5.06
C THR A 43 -7.27 -2.65 -5.36
N VAL A 44 -6.41 -1.62 -5.30
CA VAL A 44 -6.81 -0.25 -5.62
C VAL A 44 -6.93 -0.09 -7.13
N ARG A 45 -8.14 0.25 -7.59
CA ARG A 45 -8.41 0.60 -8.99
C ARG A 45 -7.59 1.81 -9.42
N TYR A 46 -7.42 1.96 -10.73
CA TYR A 46 -6.62 3.05 -11.29
C TYR A 46 -7.08 4.44 -10.84
N SER A 47 -8.38 4.72 -10.95
CA SER A 47 -9.00 5.97 -10.47
C SER A 47 -8.72 6.24 -8.99
N GLY A 48 -8.78 5.20 -8.16
CA GLY A 48 -8.46 5.28 -6.74
C GLY A 48 -6.99 5.58 -6.45
N LYS A 49 -6.07 5.32 -7.38
CA LYS A 49 -4.67 5.77 -7.27
C LYS A 49 -4.52 7.22 -7.70
N VAL A 50 -5.15 7.61 -8.82
CA VAL A 50 -5.12 8.99 -9.35
C VAL A 50 -5.60 10.02 -8.33
N TRP A 51 -6.60 9.67 -7.53
CA TRP A 51 -7.10 10.53 -6.44
C TRP A 51 -5.97 11.05 -5.53
N TRP A 52 -4.92 10.26 -5.30
CA TRP A 52 -3.81 10.64 -4.43
C TRP A 52 -2.78 11.57 -5.07
N ASN A 53 -2.93 11.92 -6.35
CA ASN A 53 -1.92 12.67 -7.08
C ASN A 53 -1.69 14.07 -6.54
N GLU A 54 -2.76 14.74 -6.07
CA GLU A 54 -2.68 16.07 -5.45
C GLU A 54 -1.81 16.10 -4.19
N TRP A 55 -1.56 14.94 -3.59
CA TRP A 55 -0.78 14.79 -2.35
C TRP A 55 0.65 14.32 -2.59
N ILE A 56 1.05 14.10 -3.84
CA ILE A 56 2.41 13.70 -4.22
C ILE A 56 3.38 14.87 -4.01
N GLY A 57 4.63 14.55 -3.68
CA GLY A 57 5.66 15.52 -3.34
C GLY A 57 5.62 15.96 -1.87
N ASP A 58 5.89 17.23 -1.64
CA ASP A 58 6.03 17.84 -0.31
C ASP A 58 4.81 17.67 0.62
N PRO A 59 3.55 17.71 0.13
CA PRO A 59 2.40 17.46 1.00
C PRO A 59 2.47 16.11 1.73
N PHE A 60 2.97 15.06 1.06
CA PHE A 60 3.20 13.75 1.65
C PHE A 60 4.56 13.66 2.36
N LEU A 61 5.64 14.15 1.74
CA LEU A 61 7.00 14.03 2.29
C LEU A 61 7.15 14.77 3.61
N SER A 62 6.49 15.93 3.77
CA SER A 62 6.46 16.71 5.02
C SER A 62 5.82 15.97 6.20
N LYS A 63 5.13 14.84 5.95
CA LYS A 63 4.52 14.01 7.01
C LYS A 63 5.41 12.86 7.45
N LYS A 64 6.55 12.61 6.78
CA LYS A 64 7.49 11.58 7.22
C LYS A 64 8.12 11.98 8.56
N GLY A 65 8.19 11.04 9.50
CA GLY A 65 8.77 11.27 10.82
C GLY A 65 7.91 12.10 11.78
N THR A 66 6.72 12.56 11.39
CA THR A 66 5.86 13.33 12.30
C THR A 66 5.19 12.42 13.35
N PRO A 67 4.88 12.95 14.55
CA PRO A 67 4.04 12.27 15.53
C PRO A 67 2.70 11.80 14.93
N ASN A 68 2.06 10.81 15.56
CA ASN A 68 0.79 10.20 15.11
C ASN A 68 0.88 9.38 13.81
N GLY A 69 1.91 8.54 13.70
CA GLY A 69 2.07 7.55 12.63
C GLY A 69 2.64 8.10 11.33
N GLY A 70 3.17 9.33 11.33
CA GLY A 70 3.83 9.95 10.19
C GLY A 70 2.96 9.98 8.92
N ALA A 71 3.62 9.80 7.77
CA ALA A 71 2.98 9.80 6.47
C ALA A 71 1.92 8.70 6.31
N LYS A 72 2.14 7.52 6.91
CA LYS A 72 1.14 6.43 6.88
C LYS A 72 -0.09 6.78 7.72
N GLY A 73 0.08 7.35 8.91
CA GLY A 73 -1.02 7.83 9.75
C GLY A 73 -1.80 8.96 9.11
N TRP A 74 -1.12 9.85 8.38
CA TRP A 74 -1.77 10.90 7.59
C TRP A 74 -2.61 10.33 6.43
N LEU A 75 -2.07 9.36 5.68
CA LEU A 75 -2.83 8.65 4.65
C LEU A 75 -4.04 7.93 5.24
N ARG A 76 -3.93 7.28 6.41
CA ARG A 76 -5.07 6.64 7.11
C ARG A 76 -6.22 7.61 7.33
N ARG A 77 -5.92 8.83 7.81
CA ARG A 77 -6.95 9.86 8.04
C ARG A 77 -7.61 10.32 6.74
N LYS A 78 -6.80 10.59 5.70
CA LYS A 78 -7.32 10.97 4.37
C LYS A 78 -8.14 9.85 3.74
N PHE A 79 -7.74 8.60 3.96
CA PHE A 79 -8.42 7.43 3.45
C PHE A 79 -9.84 7.33 3.99
N VAL A 80 -9.99 7.42 5.31
CA VAL A 80 -11.29 7.32 5.99
C VAL A 80 -12.19 8.51 5.68
N ALA A 81 -11.64 9.73 5.72
CA ALA A 81 -12.43 10.96 5.64
C ALA A 81 -12.85 11.37 4.23
N TYR A 82 -12.03 11.07 3.21
CA TYR A 82 -12.25 11.60 1.86
C TYR A 82 -12.19 10.50 0.80
N TRP A 83 -11.10 9.73 0.76
CA TRP A 83 -10.90 8.73 -0.29
C TRP A 83 -12.04 7.71 -0.34
N TRP A 84 -12.52 7.26 0.83
CA TRP A 84 -13.61 6.30 0.93
C TRP A 84 -14.90 6.81 0.28
N LEU A 85 -15.27 8.06 0.59
CA LEU A 85 -16.50 8.67 0.06
C LEU A 85 -16.44 8.76 -1.46
N ASP A 86 -15.29 9.15 -2.00
CA ASP A 86 -15.13 9.38 -3.44
C ASP A 86 -14.97 8.08 -4.25
N ASN A 87 -14.40 7.03 -3.65
CA ASN A 87 -14.04 5.80 -4.37
C ASN A 87 -14.91 4.59 -4.06
N MET A 88 -15.68 4.64 -2.98
CA MET A 88 -16.61 3.59 -2.57
C MET A 88 -18.03 4.15 -2.40
N PRO A 89 -18.60 4.83 -3.43
CA PRO A 89 -19.92 5.43 -3.32
C PRO A 89 -20.97 4.35 -3.06
N GLY A 90 -21.83 4.58 -2.08
CA GLY A 90 -22.88 3.64 -1.67
C GLY A 90 -22.41 2.50 -0.75
N VAL A 91 -21.13 2.46 -0.36
CA VAL A 91 -20.62 1.52 0.65
C VAL A 91 -20.55 2.24 2.00
N ASP A 92 -21.64 2.16 2.75
CA ASP A 92 -21.73 2.71 4.09
C ASP A 92 -21.28 1.68 5.14
N ILE A 93 -20.11 1.93 5.74
CA ILE A 93 -19.52 1.08 6.78
C ILE A 93 -18.82 1.95 7.84
N SER A 94 -18.52 1.35 8.98
CA SER A 94 -17.89 2.06 10.10
C SER A 94 -16.47 2.51 9.79
N ASP A 95 -16.00 3.58 10.45
CA ASP A 95 -14.61 4.02 10.32
C ASP A 95 -13.61 2.97 10.83
N GLN A 96 -14.01 2.12 11.78
CA GLN A 96 -13.18 1.00 12.24
C GLN A 96 -13.01 -0.05 11.14
N ASP A 97 -14.07 -0.36 10.40
CA ASP A 97 -14.00 -1.24 9.22
C ASP A 97 -13.12 -0.61 8.12
N LYS A 98 -13.28 0.69 7.83
CA LYS A 98 -12.44 1.39 6.84
C LYS A 98 -10.96 1.32 7.22
N LEU A 99 -10.64 1.50 8.51
CA LEU A 99 -9.28 1.40 9.01
C LEU A 99 -8.76 -0.03 8.95
N TRP A 100 -9.57 -1.02 9.33
CA TRP A 100 -9.21 -2.42 9.17
C TRP A 100 -8.96 -2.76 7.70
N TYR A 101 -9.77 -2.25 6.78
CA TYR A 101 -9.58 -2.45 5.36
C TYR A 101 -8.26 -1.83 4.87
N PHE A 102 -7.90 -0.65 5.38
CA PHE A 102 -6.65 0.02 5.03
C PHE A 102 -5.43 -0.75 5.56
N ASP A 103 -5.43 -1.18 6.82
CA ASP A 103 -4.25 -1.75 7.48
C ASP A 103 -4.19 -3.28 7.48
N GLY A 104 -5.34 -3.94 7.61
CA GLY A 104 -5.51 -5.38 7.62
C GLY A 104 -5.50 -6.00 6.22
N THR A 105 -5.67 -5.20 5.15
CA THR A 105 -5.53 -5.64 3.76
C THR A 105 -4.33 -4.99 3.05
N LYS A 106 -4.14 -5.31 1.77
CA LYS A 106 -3.07 -4.73 0.93
C LYS A 106 -3.34 -3.29 0.49
N ILE A 107 -4.54 -2.74 0.71
CA ILE A 107 -4.95 -1.43 0.17
C ILE A 107 -4.08 -0.28 0.68
N GLY A 108 -3.91 -0.16 2.00
CA GLY A 108 -3.11 0.93 2.56
C GLY A 108 -1.63 0.85 2.15
N GLY A 109 -1.10 -0.37 2.00
CA GLY A 109 0.23 -0.60 1.44
C GLY A 109 0.34 -0.14 -0.02
N GLN A 110 -0.63 -0.49 -0.87
CA GLN A 110 -0.65 -0.08 -2.28
C GLN A 110 -0.72 1.44 -2.43
N ILE A 111 -1.56 2.12 -1.64
CA ILE A 111 -1.67 3.59 -1.64
C ILE A 111 -0.35 4.21 -1.16
N TYR A 112 0.17 3.76 -0.02
CA TYR A 112 1.42 4.30 0.52
C TYR A 112 2.57 4.14 -0.48
N THR A 113 2.75 2.95 -1.05
CA THR A 113 3.81 2.70 -2.03
C THR A 113 3.65 3.56 -3.27
N TYR A 114 2.42 3.75 -3.76
CA TYR A 114 2.14 4.62 -4.89
C TYR A 114 2.57 6.06 -4.60
N VAL A 115 2.01 6.67 -3.55
CA VAL A 115 2.31 8.08 -3.19
C VAL A 115 3.79 8.24 -2.87
N ASN A 116 4.37 7.36 -2.05
CA ASN A 116 5.79 7.44 -1.69
C ASN A 116 6.71 7.36 -2.91
N ASN A 117 6.51 6.38 -3.79
CA ASN A 117 7.37 6.23 -4.95
C ASN A 117 7.21 7.40 -5.90
N SER A 118 5.98 7.87 -6.10
CA SER A 118 5.75 8.99 -6.98
C SER A 118 6.31 10.30 -6.42
N SER A 119 6.27 10.51 -5.09
CA SER A 119 6.87 11.68 -4.43
C SER A 119 8.39 11.64 -4.47
N VAL A 120 9.00 10.50 -4.10
CA VAL A 120 10.47 10.36 -4.07
C VAL A 120 11.07 10.47 -5.48
N ARG A 121 10.35 10.01 -6.50
CA ARG A 121 10.79 10.08 -7.90
C ARG A 121 10.37 11.37 -8.60
N ASN A 122 9.66 12.27 -7.89
CA ASN A 122 9.09 13.50 -8.43
C ASN A 122 8.31 13.31 -9.74
N THR A 123 7.53 12.23 -9.82
CA THR A 123 6.80 11.86 -11.07
C THR A 123 5.42 12.50 -11.19
N GLY A 124 4.94 13.23 -10.17
CA GLY A 124 3.58 13.79 -10.17
C GLY A 124 2.43 12.76 -10.12
N GLY A 125 2.73 11.46 -10.17
CA GLY A 125 1.75 10.38 -10.22
C GLY A 125 1.55 9.83 -11.63
N ARG A 126 0.73 8.79 -11.77
CA ARG A 126 0.22 8.36 -13.07
C ARG A 126 -1.14 9.02 -13.27
N ASP A 127 -1.19 10.13 -13.97
CA ASP A 127 -2.43 10.65 -14.53
C ASP A 127 -2.25 10.92 -16.01
N PRO A 128 -2.76 10.08 -16.94
CA PRO A 128 -2.69 10.37 -18.36
C PRO A 128 -3.33 11.72 -18.71
N ASN A 129 -4.23 12.28 -17.89
CA ASN A 129 -4.92 13.53 -18.17
C ASN A 129 -4.57 14.66 -17.18
N GLY A 130 -3.62 14.42 -16.28
CA GLY A 130 -3.24 15.37 -15.24
C GLY A 130 -2.10 16.25 -15.72
N LEU A 131 -2.13 17.51 -15.29
CA LEU A 131 -1.11 18.53 -15.61
C LEU A 131 0.34 18.14 -15.23
N GLY A 132 0.52 17.03 -14.49
CA GLY A 132 1.83 16.55 -14.04
C GLY A 132 2.35 15.29 -14.72
N ALA A 133 1.56 14.59 -15.55
CA ALA A 133 2.14 13.61 -16.46
C ALA A 133 2.26 14.28 -17.81
N SER A 134 3.43 14.85 -18.07
CA SER A 134 3.81 15.08 -19.44
C SER A 134 3.77 13.72 -20.15
N LYS A 135 2.68 13.47 -20.90
CA LYS A 135 2.53 12.31 -21.78
C LYS A 135 3.64 12.27 -22.85
N ASP A 136 4.33 13.39 -23.02
CA ASP A 136 5.39 13.63 -23.97
C ASP A 136 6.79 13.61 -23.33
N GLU A 137 6.90 13.53 -21.99
CA GLU A 137 8.20 13.38 -21.33
C GLU A 137 8.51 11.91 -21.12
N PRO A 138 9.65 11.43 -21.67
CA PRO A 138 10.09 10.08 -21.43
C PRO A 138 10.31 9.88 -19.93
N VAL A 139 9.69 8.84 -19.37
CA VAL A 139 9.92 8.43 -17.97
C VAL A 139 11.38 8.02 -17.83
N ILE A 140 12.21 8.93 -17.32
CA ILE A 140 13.64 8.72 -17.13
C ILE A 140 13.82 7.69 -16.02
N LYS A 141 14.24 6.49 -16.38
CA LYS A 141 14.66 5.51 -15.38
C LYS A 141 15.94 6.01 -14.72
N GLN A 142 15.90 6.14 -13.39
CA GLN A 142 17.08 6.49 -12.60
C GLN A 142 17.96 5.27 -12.32
N ARG A 143 17.37 4.07 -12.28
CA ARG A 143 18.05 2.80 -12.03
C ARG A 143 17.35 1.66 -12.74
N THR A 144 18.14 0.70 -13.19
CA THR A 144 17.75 -0.61 -13.71
C THR A 144 18.63 -1.67 -13.04
N PHE A 145 18.17 -2.90 -12.94
CA PHE A 145 18.92 -3.98 -12.29
C PHE A 145 18.87 -5.24 -13.14
N GLY A 146 20.00 -5.98 -13.22
CA GLY A 146 20.08 -7.23 -13.98
C GLY A 146 19.04 -8.26 -13.56
N HIS A 147 18.82 -8.43 -12.25
CA HIS A 147 17.81 -9.36 -11.73
C HIS A 147 16.38 -9.13 -12.25
N ASP A 148 16.02 -7.87 -12.55
CA ASP A 148 14.70 -7.53 -13.09
C ASP A 148 14.52 -8.06 -14.54
N PHE A 149 15.60 -8.21 -15.31
CA PHE A 149 15.60 -8.81 -16.65
C PHE A 149 15.74 -10.33 -16.58
N TRP A 150 16.67 -10.82 -15.77
CA TRP A 150 16.89 -12.25 -15.58
C TRP A 150 15.60 -12.97 -15.17
N ARG A 151 14.88 -12.46 -14.15
CA ARG A 151 13.61 -13.05 -13.70
C ARG A 151 12.56 -13.15 -14.81
N ARG A 152 12.52 -12.19 -15.74
CA ARG A 152 11.52 -12.22 -16.83
C ARG A 152 11.79 -13.33 -17.83
N GLU A 153 13.07 -13.64 -18.04
CA GLU A 153 13.51 -14.68 -18.99
C GLU A 153 13.64 -16.05 -18.32
N HIS A 154 13.83 -16.10 -17.00
CA HIS A 154 13.98 -17.32 -16.21
C HIS A 154 12.88 -17.42 -15.15
N ARG A 155 11.63 -17.43 -15.62
CA ARG A 155 10.46 -17.41 -14.74
C ARG A 155 10.33 -18.70 -13.94
N ASP A 156 10.65 -19.83 -14.55
CA ASP A 156 10.76 -21.15 -13.93
C ASP A 156 11.71 -21.15 -12.72
N LYS A 157 12.94 -20.66 -12.90
CA LYS A 157 13.94 -20.59 -11.82
C LYS A 157 13.51 -19.64 -10.70
N TYR A 158 12.81 -18.57 -11.05
CA TYR A 158 12.26 -17.64 -10.06
C TYR A 158 11.09 -18.26 -9.28
N ASP A 159 10.18 -18.95 -9.95
CA ASP A 159 9.04 -19.62 -9.31
C ASP A 159 9.54 -20.74 -8.37
N GLU A 160 10.58 -21.48 -8.76
CA GLU A 160 11.28 -22.43 -7.88
C GLU A 160 11.85 -21.75 -6.63
N ALA A 161 12.56 -20.63 -6.78
CA ALA A 161 13.11 -19.88 -5.64
C ALA A 161 12.01 -19.33 -4.71
N VAL A 162 10.85 -18.97 -5.26
CA VAL A 162 9.68 -18.55 -4.48
C VAL A 162 9.12 -19.73 -3.69
N GLU A 163 8.98 -20.92 -4.30
CA GLU A 163 8.48 -22.11 -3.61
C GLU A 163 9.47 -22.61 -2.54
N GLU A 164 10.78 -22.53 -2.77
CA GLU A 164 11.78 -22.77 -1.73
C GLU A 164 11.64 -21.81 -0.55
N TRP A 165 11.40 -20.53 -0.83
CA TRP A 165 11.16 -19.54 0.21
C TRP A 165 9.90 -19.88 1.01
N LYS A 166 8.79 -20.24 0.35
CA LYS A 166 7.55 -20.66 1.03
C LYS A 166 7.80 -21.86 1.94
N LYS A 167 8.56 -22.87 1.48
CA LYS A 167 8.92 -24.04 2.30
C LYS A 167 9.71 -23.65 3.56
N LYS A 168 10.63 -22.68 3.46
CA LYS A 168 11.42 -22.17 4.59
C LYS A 168 10.61 -21.29 5.55
N HIS A 169 9.44 -20.83 5.13
CA HIS A 169 8.58 -19.90 5.88
C HIS A 169 7.18 -20.49 6.11
N ASP A 170 7.09 -21.80 6.34
CA ASP A 170 5.88 -22.52 6.74
C ASP A 170 4.67 -22.29 5.81
N GLY A 171 4.92 -22.21 4.50
CA GLY A 171 3.87 -22.01 3.49
C GLY A 171 3.33 -20.59 3.43
N LYS A 172 3.94 -19.62 4.13
CA LYS A 172 3.54 -18.21 4.04
C LYS A 172 3.72 -17.68 2.63
N GLU A 173 2.74 -16.89 2.16
CA GLU A 173 2.84 -16.20 0.87
C GLU A 173 3.75 -14.94 0.98
N PRO A 174 4.79 -14.81 0.13
CA PRO A 174 5.70 -13.68 0.16
C PRO A 174 5.00 -12.37 -0.24
N ASN A 175 5.34 -11.28 0.44
CA ASN A 175 4.89 -9.94 0.05
C ASN A 175 5.74 -9.39 -1.12
N PHE A 176 5.38 -8.22 -1.66
CA PHE A 176 6.09 -7.64 -2.82
C PHE A 176 7.58 -7.37 -2.56
N GLY A 177 7.94 -6.95 -1.34
CA GLY A 177 9.33 -6.77 -0.93
C GLY A 177 10.08 -8.10 -0.88
N ASP A 178 9.44 -9.13 -0.33
CA ASP A 178 10.00 -10.49 -0.27
C ASP A 178 10.23 -11.04 -1.69
N LEU A 179 9.24 -10.92 -2.59
CA LEU A 179 9.35 -11.32 -3.99
C LEU A 179 10.53 -10.64 -4.71
N ARG A 180 10.72 -9.33 -4.47
CA ARG A 180 11.87 -8.59 -5.03
C ARG A 180 13.19 -9.09 -4.45
N LYS A 181 13.23 -9.41 -3.16
CA LYS A 181 14.42 -9.94 -2.48
C LYS A 181 14.76 -11.35 -2.97
N ILE A 182 13.78 -12.26 -3.06
CA ILE A 182 13.95 -13.62 -3.60
C ILE A 182 14.55 -13.56 -5.01
N SER A 183 14.00 -12.70 -5.87
CA SER A 183 14.53 -12.50 -7.23
C SER A 183 15.97 -11.99 -7.24
N PHE A 184 16.33 -11.11 -6.30
CA PHE A 184 17.67 -10.57 -6.18
C PHE A 184 18.64 -11.64 -5.66
N ASP A 185 18.27 -12.36 -4.60
CA ASP A 185 19.11 -13.40 -3.99
C ASP A 185 19.39 -14.54 -4.98
N ALA A 186 18.37 -14.99 -5.73
CA ALA A 186 18.53 -15.98 -6.79
C ALA A 186 19.47 -15.51 -7.90
N PHE A 187 19.37 -14.23 -8.28
CA PHE A 187 20.25 -13.64 -9.30
C PHE A 187 21.69 -13.49 -8.82
N VAL A 188 21.92 -13.09 -7.57
CA VAL A 188 23.27 -12.92 -7.00
C VAL A 188 24.00 -14.26 -6.85
N ALA A 189 23.26 -15.35 -6.60
CA ALA A 189 23.79 -16.70 -6.51
C ALA A 189 24.32 -17.26 -7.84
N LEU A 190 23.99 -16.64 -8.98
CA LEU A 190 24.49 -17.05 -10.28
C LEU A 190 26.00 -16.78 -10.42
N PRO A 191 26.72 -17.59 -11.22
CA PRO A 191 28.10 -17.29 -11.61
C PRO A 191 28.23 -15.91 -12.26
N GLU A 192 29.38 -15.24 -12.11
CA GLU A 192 29.59 -13.89 -12.65
C GLU A 192 29.36 -13.83 -14.16
N VAL A 193 29.86 -14.83 -14.89
CA VAL A 193 29.69 -14.98 -16.35
C VAL A 193 28.21 -15.02 -16.74
N GLU A 194 27.34 -15.60 -15.92
CA GLU A 194 25.91 -15.65 -16.18
C GLU A 194 25.20 -14.33 -15.82
N LYS A 195 25.74 -13.54 -14.88
CA LYS A 195 25.18 -12.25 -14.47
C LYS A 195 25.53 -11.11 -15.42
N GLU A 196 26.74 -11.12 -15.97
CA GLU A 196 27.26 -10.10 -16.89
C GLU A 196 26.29 -9.69 -18.00
N PRO A 197 25.69 -10.61 -18.79
CA PRO A 197 24.78 -10.22 -19.88
C PRO A 197 23.55 -9.46 -19.36
N TRP A 198 23.03 -9.80 -18.18
CA TRP A 198 21.88 -9.11 -17.58
C TRP A 198 22.24 -7.75 -17.02
N ASN A 199 23.42 -7.63 -16.44
CA ASN A 199 23.94 -6.35 -15.95
C ASN A 199 24.22 -5.40 -17.13
N ALA A 200 24.79 -5.92 -18.23
CA ALA A 200 24.95 -5.18 -19.48
C ALA A 200 23.60 -4.73 -20.05
N LYS A 201 22.62 -5.64 -20.15
CA LYS A 201 21.26 -5.33 -20.60
C LYS A 201 20.57 -4.28 -19.72
N ALA A 202 20.79 -4.34 -18.41
CA ALA A 202 20.28 -3.34 -17.49
C ALA A 202 20.93 -1.98 -17.73
N LYS A 203 22.25 -1.93 -17.91
CA LYS A 203 22.99 -0.70 -18.22
C LYS A 203 22.54 -0.10 -19.56
N GLU A 204 22.45 -0.90 -20.62
CA GLU A 204 21.95 -0.47 -21.92
C GLU A 204 20.52 0.08 -21.82
N ALA A 205 19.63 -0.60 -21.08
CA ALA A 205 18.27 -0.11 -20.88
C ALA A 205 18.18 1.18 -20.05
N LEU A 206 19.17 1.44 -19.19
CA LEU A 206 19.28 2.70 -18.45
C LEU A 206 19.77 3.82 -19.37
N GLU A 207 20.84 3.56 -20.12
CA GLU A 207 21.41 4.48 -21.10
C GLU A 207 20.37 4.86 -22.16
N ALA A 208 19.69 3.88 -22.76
CA ALA A 208 18.60 4.14 -23.70
C ALA A 208 17.48 5.01 -23.10
N SER A 209 17.11 4.77 -21.84
CA SER A 209 16.10 5.56 -21.13
C SER A 209 16.56 6.99 -20.85
N GLN A 210 17.86 7.19 -20.62
CA GLN A 210 18.46 8.51 -20.38
C GLN A 210 18.70 9.27 -21.69
N SER A 211 19.14 8.58 -22.75
CA SER A 211 19.32 9.15 -24.09
C SER A 211 18.00 9.58 -24.72
N GLN A 212 16.92 8.82 -24.52
CA GLN A 212 15.58 9.25 -24.94
C GLN A 212 15.14 10.54 -24.25
N ALA A 213 15.63 10.82 -23.04
CA ALA A 213 15.32 12.03 -22.29
C ALA A 213 16.20 13.24 -22.64
N GLY A 214 17.35 13.02 -23.26
CA GLY A 214 18.23 14.07 -23.77
C GLY A 214 17.96 14.44 -25.24
N ALA A 215 17.10 13.70 -25.93
CA ALA A 215 16.70 14.02 -27.30
C ALA A 215 15.77 15.24 -27.29
N PRO A 216 16.05 16.30 -28.09
CA PRO A 216 15.10 17.40 -28.26
C PRO A 216 13.75 16.84 -28.71
N LEU A 217 12.67 17.25 -28.05
CA LEU A 217 11.33 16.97 -28.53
C LEU A 217 11.24 17.44 -29.99
N PRO A 218 10.66 16.66 -30.91
CA PRO A 218 10.44 17.13 -32.26
C PRO A 218 9.65 18.44 -32.17
N SER A 219 10.30 19.52 -32.59
CA SER A 219 9.71 20.83 -32.73
C SER A 219 8.37 20.65 -33.45
N SER A 220 7.28 20.97 -32.77
CA SER A 220 5.94 21.08 -33.36
C SER A 220 5.92 22.26 -34.33
N PHE A 221 6.62 22.12 -35.45
CA PHE A 221 6.54 22.95 -36.62
C PHE A 221 6.15 22.03 -37.77
N GLU A 222 5.20 22.52 -38.57
CA GLU A 222 4.50 21.80 -39.65
C GLU A 222 3.23 21.05 -39.24
N ARG A 223 2.28 21.77 -38.65
CA ARG A 223 0.89 21.57 -39.11
C ARG A 223 0.74 22.40 -40.39
N ALA A 224 0.76 21.68 -41.51
CA ALA A 224 0.68 22.18 -42.87
C ALA A 224 -0.52 23.13 -43.09
N LYS A 225 -0.31 24.02 -44.08
CA LYS A 225 -1.18 25.09 -44.59
C LYS A 225 -2.66 24.76 -44.72
#